data_AF-A0A7W0T8J3-F1
#
_entry.id   AF-A0A7W0T8J3-F1
#
_cell.length_a   1.000
_cell.length_b   1.000
_cell.length_c   1.000
_cell.angle_alpha   90.00
_cell.angle_beta   90.00
_cell.angle_gamma   90.00
#
_symmetry.space_group_name_H-M   'P 1'
#
loop_
_entity.id
_entity.type
_entity.pdbx_description
1 polymer ?
#
loop_
_entity_poly.entity_id
_entity_poly.type
_entity_poly.pdbx_seq_one_letter_code
_entity_poly.pdbx_strand_id
1 'polypeptide(L)'
;GLRRSLAMLDAEPVTVAAELGNGSRVIASDTIPFAVWCAATHLADYAGALWACGDAGGDIDTTCAIAGGIVVGAVGLAGIPASWHAAREPLPLAAMAVALIAGGVRDMMQR
;
A
#
# COMPACT_ATOMS: atom_id res chain seq x y z
N GLY A 1 -15.54 -6.96 7.21
CA GLY A 1 -14.30 -6.70 6.46
C GLY A 1 -13.53 -7.98 6.22
N LEU A 2 -12.53 -8.28 7.03
CA LEU A 2 -11.52 -9.32 6.75
C LEU A 2 -12.07 -10.74 6.53
N ARG A 3 -13.04 -11.20 7.33
CA ARG A 3 -13.66 -12.52 7.09
C ARG A 3 -14.35 -12.62 5.73
N ARG A 4 -14.95 -11.52 5.24
CA ARG A 4 -15.56 -11.47 3.90
C ARG A 4 -14.49 -11.43 2.80
N SER A 5 -13.42 -10.66 3.01
CA SER A 5 -12.25 -10.66 2.13
C SER A 5 -11.70 -12.07 1.88
N LEU A 6 -11.51 -12.87 2.95
CA LEU A 6 -11.05 -14.26 2.82
C LEU A 6 -11.99 -15.15 1.99
N ALA A 7 -13.28 -14.85 1.96
CA ALA A 7 -14.26 -15.60 1.19
C ALA A 7 -14.28 -15.22 -0.31
N MET A 8 -13.47 -14.24 -0.74
CA MET A 8 -13.48 -13.68 -2.08
C MET A 8 -12.11 -13.75 -2.77
N LEU A 9 -11.18 -14.61 -2.32
CA LEU A 9 -9.81 -14.65 -2.85
C LEU A 9 -9.73 -14.97 -4.35
N ASP A 10 -10.75 -15.63 -4.91
CA ASP A 10 -10.84 -15.97 -6.34
C ASP A 10 -11.69 -14.97 -7.15
N ALA A 11 -12.12 -13.84 -6.56
CA ALA A 11 -12.98 -12.86 -7.21
C ALA A 11 -12.18 -11.75 -7.93
N GLU A 12 -12.85 -11.03 -8.84
CA GLU A 12 -12.24 -9.89 -9.53
C GLU A 12 -12.18 -8.63 -8.65
N PRO A 13 -11.15 -7.77 -8.78
CA PRO A 13 -10.97 -6.60 -7.92
C PRO A 13 -12.18 -5.68 -7.82
N VAL A 14 -12.86 -5.41 -8.94
CA VAL A 14 -14.07 -4.57 -8.99
C VAL A 14 -15.22 -5.19 -8.19
N THR A 15 -15.39 -6.51 -8.25
CA THR A 15 -16.40 -7.22 -7.46
C THR A 15 -16.11 -7.15 -5.98
N VAL A 16 -14.85 -7.32 -5.59
CA VAL A 16 -14.43 -7.23 -4.19
C VAL A 16 -14.59 -5.81 -3.65
N ALA A 17 -14.22 -4.80 -4.43
CA ALA A 17 -14.41 -3.39 -4.09
C ALA A 17 -15.89 -3.04 -3.88
N ALA A 18 -16.80 -3.57 -4.71
CA ALA A 18 -18.23 -3.35 -4.56
C ALA A 18 -18.79 -3.94 -3.25
N GLU A 19 -18.26 -5.08 -2.79
CA GLU A 19 -18.72 -5.76 -1.56
C GLU A 19 -18.03 -5.25 -0.28
N LEU A 20 -16.74 -4.94 -0.36
CA LEU A 20 -15.92 -4.60 0.80
C LEU A 20 -15.72 -3.10 1.00
N GLY A 21 -15.93 -2.31 -0.06
CA GLY A 21 -15.45 -0.94 -0.14
C GLY A 21 -14.09 -0.85 -0.86
N ASN A 22 -13.74 0.35 -1.27
CA ASN A 22 -12.45 0.70 -1.89
C ASN A 22 -11.83 1.96 -1.24
N GLY A 23 -12.24 2.24 -0.01
CA GLY A 23 -11.85 3.43 0.75
C GLY A 23 -12.52 4.74 0.33
N SER A 24 -13.46 4.74 -0.62
CA SER A 24 -14.23 5.94 -0.99
C SER A 24 -14.94 6.64 0.19
N ARG A 25 -15.14 5.94 1.30
CA ARG A 25 -15.73 6.49 2.53
C ARG A 25 -14.71 6.98 3.55
N VAL A 26 -13.41 6.85 3.28
CA VAL A 26 -12.29 7.28 4.14
C VAL A 26 -12.40 6.74 5.57
N ILE A 27 -12.77 5.46 5.69
CA ILE A 27 -12.87 4.75 6.97
C ILE A 27 -12.23 3.36 6.86
N ALA A 28 -11.61 2.91 7.94
CA ALA A 28 -10.88 1.64 7.94
C ALA A 28 -11.74 0.43 7.51
N SER A 29 -13.03 0.41 7.85
CA SER A 29 -13.93 -0.68 7.46
C SER A 29 -14.21 -0.77 5.95
N ASP A 30 -14.00 0.33 5.23
CA ASP A 30 -14.19 0.48 3.78
C ASP A 30 -12.86 0.38 3.01
N THR A 31 -11.72 0.62 3.67
CA THR A 31 -10.38 0.61 3.05
C THR A 31 -9.61 -0.68 3.32
N ILE A 32 -9.48 -1.07 4.60
CA ILE A 32 -8.56 -2.13 5.03
C ILE A 32 -8.89 -3.50 4.42
N PRO A 33 -10.17 -3.96 4.39
CA PRO A 33 -10.47 -5.29 3.88
C PRO A 33 -10.10 -5.48 2.40
N PHE A 34 -10.31 -4.45 1.58
CA PHE A 34 -9.97 -4.48 0.16
C PHE A 34 -8.46 -4.40 -0.06
N ALA A 35 -7.75 -3.50 0.63
CA ALA A 35 -6.29 -3.40 0.50
C ALA A 35 -5.56 -4.69 0.93
N VAL A 36 -6.02 -5.33 2.01
CA VAL A 36 -5.49 -6.64 2.45
C VAL A 36 -5.83 -7.74 1.44
N TRP A 37 -7.01 -7.70 0.83
CA TRP A 37 -7.38 -8.63 -0.25
C TRP A 37 -6.42 -8.50 -1.43
N CYS A 38 -6.16 -7.28 -1.92
CA CYS A 38 -5.22 -7.05 -3.03
C CYS A 38 -3.83 -7.61 -2.73
N ALA A 39 -3.32 -7.38 -1.52
CA ALA A 39 -2.03 -7.92 -1.10
C ALA A 39 -2.02 -9.44 -1.00
N ALA A 40 -3.10 -10.05 -0.49
CA ALA A 40 -3.18 -11.49 -0.32
C ALA A 40 -3.23 -12.23 -1.67
N THR A 41 -3.94 -11.68 -2.66
CA THR A 41 -4.07 -12.28 -4.00
C THR A 41 -2.85 -12.03 -4.90
N HIS A 42 -2.01 -11.05 -4.56
CA HIS A 42 -0.81 -10.67 -5.32
C HIS A 42 0.46 -10.64 -4.45
N LEU A 43 0.57 -11.52 -3.46
CA LEU A 43 1.63 -11.43 -2.44
C LEU A 43 3.06 -11.48 -3.01
N ALA A 44 3.24 -12.08 -4.19
CA ALA A 44 4.52 -12.15 -4.91
C ALA A 44 4.64 -11.16 -6.08
N ASP A 45 3.61 -10.35 -6.35
CA ASP A 45 3.53 -9.43 -7.49
C ASP A 45 3.13 -8.02 -7.03
N TYR A 46 4.15 -7.19 -6.78
CA TYR A 46 3.97 -5.81 -6.35
C TYR A 46 3.16 -4.98 -7.37
N ALA A 47 3.42 -5.16 -8.66
CA ALA A 47 2.74 -4.39 -9.70
C ALA A 47 1.27 -4.80 -9.79
N GLY A 48 0.99 -6.11 -9.80
CA GLY A 48 -0.38 -6.63 -9.79
C GLY A 48 -1.19 -6.14 -8.60
N ALA A 49 -0.59 -6.13 -7.40
CA ALA A 49 -1.26 -5.63 -6.19
C ALA A 49 -1.69 -4.15 -6.33
N LEU A 50 -0.82 -3.30 -6.86
CA LEU A 50 -1.10 -1.86 -7.03
C LEU A 50 -2.09 -1.62 -8.18
N TRP A 51 -2.01 -2.38 -9.28
CA TRP A 51 -2.99 -2.28 -10.35
C TRP A 51 -4.38 -2.73 -9.91
N ALA A 52 -4.50 -3.79 -9.10
CA ALA A 52 -5.77 -4.21 -8.52
C ALA A 52 -6.42 -3.10 -7.67
N CYS A 53 -5.62 -2.35 -6.91
CA CYS A 53 -6.10 -1.16 -6.20
C CYS A 53 -6.55 -0.04 -7.15
N GLY A 54 -5.74 0.26 -8.18
CA GLY A 54 -6.06 1.28 -9.18
C GLY A 54 -7.34 1.00 -9.96
N ASP A 55 -7.53 -0.24 -10.40
CA ASP A 55 -8.69 -0.69 -11.18
C ASP A 55 -10.00 -0.60 -10.40
N ALA A 56 -9.93 -0.72 -9.07
CA ALA A 56 -11.09 -0.56 -8.19
C ALA A 56 -11.45 0.90 -7.88
N GLY A 57 -10.56 1.86 -8.15
CA GLY A 57 -10.75 3.28 -7.84
C GLY A 57 -10.89 3.55 -6.34
N GLY A 58 -11.61 4.62 -5.98
CA GLY A 58 -11.80 5.04 -4.59
C GLY A 58 -10.58 5.76 -4.02
N ASP A 59 -10.15 5.36 -2.83
CA ASP A 59 -8.98 5.89 -2.13
C ASP A 59 -7.73 5.12 -2.57
N ILE A 60 -7.32 5.36 -3.82
CA ILE A 60 -6.28 4.60 -4.53
C ILE A 60 -4.94 4.71 -3.81
N ASP A 61 -4.56 5.90 -3.35
CA ASP A 61 -3.29 6.13 -2.67
C ASP A 61 -3.22 5.38 -1.35
N THR A 62 -4.26 5.45 -0.52
CA THR A 62 -4.27 4.72 0.76
C THR A 62 -4.29 3.21 0.57
N THR A 63 -5.09 2.71 -0.37
CA THR A 63 -5.16 1.27 -0.64
C THR A 63 -3.85 0.73 -1.23
N CYS A 64 -3.23 1.45 -2.18
CA CYS A 64 -1.91 1.12 -2.72
C CYS A 64 -0.82 1.16 -1.63
N ALA A 65 -0.85 2.15 -0.74
CA ALA A 65 0.14 2.27 0.33
C ALA A 65 0.11 1.06 1.28
N ILE A 66 -1.09 0.62 1.66
CA ILE A 66 -1.28 -0.56 2.52
C ILE A 66 -0.87 -1.84 1.77
N ALA A 67 -1.41 -2.06 0.57
CA ALA A 67 -1.17 -3.28 -0.18
C ALA A 67 0.32 -3.41 -0.56
N GLY A 68 0.91 -2.33 -1.09
CA GLY A 68 2.32 -2.27 -1.43
C GLY A 68 3.25 -2.46 -0.23
N GLY A 69 2.89 -1.92 0.93
CA GLY A 69 3.65 -2.14 2.17
C GLY A 69 3.68 -3.59 2.62
N ILE A 70 2.55 -4.30 2.48
CA ILE A 70 2.47 -5.75 2.78
C ILE A 70 3.30 -6.55 1.77
N VAL A 71 3.09 -6.31 0.47
CA VAL A 71 3.75 -7.07 -0.60
C VAL A 71 5.25 -6.86 -0.59
N VAL A 72 5.74 -5.62 -0.44
CA VAL A 72 7.19 -5.36 -0.34
C VAL A 72 7.81 -6.01 0.90
N GLY A 73 7.04 -6.20 1.98
CA GLY A 73 7.47 -6.97 3.14
C GLY A 73 7.71 -8.45 2.82
N ALA A 74 7.00 -9.01 1.84
CA ALA A 74 7.15 -10.38 1.38
C ALA A 74 8.25 -10.55 0.31
N VAL A 75 8.33 -9.63 -0.67
CA VAL A 75 9.24 -9.76 -1.82
C VAL A 75 10.53 -8.93 -1.71
N GLY A 76 10.62 -8.05 -0.71
CA GLY A 76 11.72 -7.10 -0.55
C GLY A 76 11.69 -5.94 -1.56
N LEU A 77 12.58 -4.96 -1.36
CA LEU A 77 12.66 -3.76 -2.21
C LEU A 77 12.96 -4.08 -3.69
N ALA A 78 13.66 -5.19 -3.95
CA ALA A 78 13.97 -5.65 -5.31
C ALA A 78 12.71 -6.10 -6.08
N GLY A 79 11.60 -6.38 -5.39
CA GLY A 79 10.32 -6.70 -6.02
C GLY A 79 9.55 -5.48 -6.54
N ILE A 80 9.98 -4.25 -6.24
CA ILE A 80 9.40 -3.04 -6.83
C ILE A 80 9.97 -2.85 -8.25
N PRO A 81 9.13 -2.62 -9.28
CA PRO A 81 9.62 -2.31 -10.62
C PRO A 81 10.60 -1.12 -10.62
N ALA A 82 11.79 -1.31 -11.18
CA ALA A 82 12.83 -0.29 -11.17
C ALA A 82 12.38 1.03 -11.83
N SER A 83 11.55 0.94 -12.87
CA SER A 83 10.97 2.11 -13.55
C SER A 83 10.04 2.90 -12.62
N TRP A 84 9.26 2.23 -11.76
CA TRP A 84 8.39 2.91 -10.80
C TRP A 84 9.20 3.57 -9.68
N HIS A 85 10.25 2.89 -9.21
CA HIS A 85 11.17 3.48 -8.25
C HIS A 85 11.91 4.70 -8.84
N ALA A 86 12.19 4.73 -10.15
CA ALA A 86 12.80 5.88 -10.82
C ALA A 86 11.81 7.02 -11.10
N ALA A 87 10.51 6.72 -11.21
CA ALA A 87 9.46 7.69 -11.51
C ALA A 87 8.94 8.44 -10.27
N ARG A 88 9.23 7.96 -9.05
CA ARG A 88 8.81 8.61 -7.80
C ARG A 88 9.51 9.96 -7.62
N GLU A 89 8.84 10.87 -6.92
CA GLU A 89 9.46 12.12 -6.49
C GLU A 89 10.74 11.82 -5.67
N PRO A 90 11.85 12.56 -5.90
CA PRO A 90 13.04 12.44 -5.08
C PRO A 90 12.70 12.68 -3.61
N LEU A 91 12.84 11.64 -2.78
CA LEU A 91 12.67 11.81 -1.35
C LEU A 91 13.86 12.60 -0.80
N PRO A 92 13.66 13.57 0.12
CA PRO A 92 14.72 14.37 0.71
C PRO A 92 15.56 13.57 1.73
N LEU A 93 15.81 12.28 1.48
CA LEU A 93 16.48 11.37 2.40
C LEU A 93 17.91 11.82 2.71
N ALA A 94 18.60 12.51 1.80
CA ALA A 94 19.90 13.10 2.09
C ALA A 94 19.79 14.23 3.15
N ALA A 95 18.79 15.11 3.02
CA ALA A 95 18.54 16.16 4.01
C ALA A 95 18.05 15.58 5.35
N MET A 96 17.21 14.54 5.31
CA MET A 96 16.70 13.86 6.50
C MET A 96 17.75 13.01 7.21
N ALA A 97 18.61 12.30 6.48
CA ALA A 97 19.72 11.53 7.04
C ALA A 97 20.79 12.45 7.64
N VAL A 98 21.09 13.58 6.99
CA VAL A 98 21.96 14.62 7.57
C VAL A 98 21.34 15.20 8.85
N ALA A 99 20.03 15.45 8.89
CA ALA A 99 19.35 15.91 10.11
C ALA A 99 19.36 14.86 11.24
N LEU A 100 19.16 13.58 10.93
CA LEU A 100 19.21 12.47 11.91
C LEU A 100 20.63 12.22 12.45
N ILE A 101 21.65 12.33 11.60
CA ILE A 101 23.06 12.13 11.96
C ILE A 101 23.62 13.36 12.70
N ALA A 102 23.25 14.57 12.29
CA ALA A 102 23.73 15.82 12.89
C ALA A 102 22.94 16.26 14.14
N GLY A 103 21.66 15.89 14.26
CA GLY A 103 20.77 16.34 15.33
C GLY A 103 20.68 15.43 16.56
N GLY A 104 21.06 14.15 16.44
CA GLY A 104 20.84 13.18 17.51
C GLY A 104 19.35 12.90 17.79
N VAL A 105 19.01 11.67 18.14
CA VAL A 105 17.62 11.17 18.26
C VAL A 105 16.74 11.92 19.29
N ARG A 106 17.26 12.89 20.05
CA ARG A 106 16.53 13.57 21.14
C ARG A 106 15.61 14.71 20.71
N ASP A 107 15.92 15.44 19.64
CA ASP A 107 15.17 16.67 19.33
C ASP A 107 13.87 16.45 18.55
N MET A 108 13.68 15.25 17.96
CA MET A 108 12.51 14.95 17.13
C MET A 108 11.27 14.46 17.92
N MET A 109 11.41 14.06 19.19
CA MET A 109 10.29 13.58 20.02
C MET A 109 9.67 14.65 20.95
N GLN A 110 10.00 15.92 20.75
CA GLN A 110 9.55 17.05 21.61
C GLN A 110 8.78 18.13 20.84
N ARG A 111 8.28 17.83 19.64
CA ARG A 111 7.39 18.70 18.85
C ARG A 111 6.25 17.88 18.29
#